data_AF-I1NVW7-F1
#
_entry.id   AF-I1NVW7-F1
#
_cell.length_a   1.000
_cell.length_b   1.000
_cell.length_c   1.000
_cell.angle_alpha   90.00
_cell.angle_beta   90.00
_cell.angle_gamma   90.00
#
_symmetry.space_group_name_H-M   'P 1'
#
loop_
_entity.id
_entity.type
_entity.pdbx_description
1 polymer ?
#
loop_
_entity_poly.entity_id
_entity_poly.type
_entity_poly.pdbx_seq_one_letter_code
_entity_poly.pdbx_strand_id
1 'polypeptide(L)'
;MAALFFVLLIPLILLAGGGQVAVESAATSRGKLIMVDLLEYGSGAGTLAMRVDTIHAAGFANRSGHWHALRGNGHLFDALGLAAARLPFGNTYADLVGGVANLRGLPISMPFTNRAATVLSGYDPATAAAGGDGEAALKRALATLTVAIGEAQRLRPVMDTLLFGGLGARVADEHLPYIEHWDAMWEELTRWRRSGGGAWGGPFTGVLRERANIGSAEDALAVIGVAFRDHLLRGATMPDLSPRSMGYSDGDL
;
A
#
# COMPACT_ATOMS: atom_id res chain seq x y z
N MET A 1 -9.36 -5.42 -22.24
CA MET A 1 -9.97 -6.42 -21.31
C MET A 1 -8.87 -7.10 -20.49
N ALA A 2 -8.10 -6.34 -19.69
CA ALA A 2 -6.96 -6.86 -18.91
C ALA A 2 -6.81 -6.19 -17.52
N ALA A 3 -7.89 -5.62 -16.98
CA ALA A 3 -7.90 -5.03 -15.64
C ALA A 3 -8.46 -6.00 -14.57
N LEU A 4 -8.85 -7.22 -14.95
CA LEU A 4 -9.64 -8.12 -14.10
C LEU A 4 -8.83 -8.97 -13.11
N PHE A 5 -7.50 -9.05 -13.24
CA PHE A 5 -6.71 -9.94 -12.36
C PHE A 5 -6.28 -9.30 -11.03
N PHE A 6 -6.36 -7.97 -10.89
CA PHE A 6 -5.97 -7.26 -9.66
C PHE A 6 -7.05 -7.17 -8.60
N VAL A 7 -8.31 -7.46 -8.97
CA VAL A 7 -9.46 -7.44 -8.04
C VAL A 7 -9.55 -8.75 -7.23
N LEU A 8 -8.86 -9.82 -7.65
CA LEU A 8 -9.03 -11.17 -7.10
C LEU A 8 -8.27 -11.48 -5.79
N LEU A 9 -7.47 -10.54 -5.26
CA LEU A 9 -6.83 -10.67 -3.94
C LEU A 9 -7.22 -9.56 -2.96
N ILE A 10 -8.40 -8.96 -3.17
CA ILE A 10 -9.08 -8.15 -2.16
C ILE A 10 -10.18 -8.94 -1.39
N PRO A 11 -10.59 -10.20 -1.73
CA PRO A 11 -11.42 -10.98 -0.83
C PRO A 11 -10.58 -11.94 0.03
N LEU A 12 -9.95 -11.46 1.11
CA LEU A 12 -9.67 -12.31 2.28
C LEU A 12 -9.43 -11.54 3.59
N ILE A 13 -10.33 -10.62 3.98
CA ILE A 13 -10.34 -10.05 5.35
C ILE A 13 -11.63 -10.41 6.10
N LEU A 14 -12.15 -11.62 5.88
CA LEU A 14 -13.22 -12.18 6.72
C LEU A 14 -12.96 -13.65 6.99
N LEU A 15 -12.03 -13.97 7.89
CA LEU A 15 -11.96 -15.30 8.53
C LEU A 15 -11.20 -15.22 9.87
N ALA A 16 -11.75 -14.43 10.80
CA ALA A 16 -11.48 -14.59 12.23
C ALA A 16 -12.69 -14.08 13.04
N GLY A 17 -13.82 -14.76 12.89
CA GLY A 17 -15.04 -14.48 13.66
C GLY A 17 -16.26 -15.07 12.95
N GLY A 18 -16.83 -16.14 13.51
CA GLY A 18 -17.91 -16.91 12.89
C GLY A 18 -19.08 -16.05 12.43
N GLY A 19 -19.40 -16.15 11.14
CA GLY A 19 -20.51 -15.46 10.49
C GLY A 19 -20.20 -15.30 9.01
N GLN A 20 -20.74 -16.19 8.18
CA GLN A 20 -20.59 -16.07 6.72
C GLN A 20 -21.37 -14.84 6.24
N VAL A 21 -20.66 -13.77 5.92
CA VAL A 21 -21.12 -12.76 4.97
C VAL A 21 -19.98 -12.60 3.97
N ALA A 22 -20.19 -13.09 2.75
CA ALA A 22 -19.31 -12.76 1.64
C ALA A 22 -19.48 -11.27 1.36
N VAL A 23 -18.58 -10.44 1.88
CA VAL A 23 -18.48 -9.04 1.45
C VAL A 23 -17.75 -9.07 0.12
N GLU A 24 -18.50 -8.86 -0.95
CA GLU A 24 -17.98 -8.63 -2.30
C GLU A 24 -17.12 -7.36 -2.22
N SER A 25 -15.79 -7.49 -2.27
CA SER A 25 -14.92 -6.32 -2.11
C SER A 25 -14.99 -5.45 -3.37
N ALA A 26 -15.33 -4.18 -3.21
CA ALA A 26 -15.63 -3.24 -4.29
C ALA A 26 -14.40 -2.42 -4.73
N ALA A 27 -13.19 -2.96 -4.53
CA ALA A 27 -11.99 -2.30 -4.99
C ALA A 27 -12.03 -2.06 -6.50
N THR A 28 -12.11 -0.80 -6.90
CA THR A 28 -12.35 -0.41 -8.29
C THR A 28 -11.19 0.42 -8.80
N SER A 29 -10.65 0.08 -9.97
CA SER A 29 -9.65 0.92 -10.63
C SER A 29 -10.32 2.10 -11.33
N ARG A 30 -9.80 3.32 -11.11
CA ARG A 30 -10.22 4.55 -11.79
C ARG A 30 -8.99 5.35 -12.19
N GLY A 31 -8.69 5.37 -13.49
CA GLY A 31 -7.44 5.96 -13.98
C GLY A 31 -6.24 5.29 -13.33
N LYS A 32 -5.40 6.08 -12.64
CA LYS A 32 -4.19 5.60 -11.94
C LYS A 32 -4.42 5.29 -10.46
N LEU A 33 -5.68 5.22 -10.01
CA LEU A 33 -6.05 4.94 -8.62
C LEU A 33 -6.82 3.62 -8.47
N ILE A 34 -6.56 2.92 -7.37
CA ILE A 34 -7.35 1.83 -6.81
C ILE A 34 -8.19 2.43 -5.69
N MET A 35 -9.51 2.29 -5.78
CA MET A 35 -10.47 2.83 -4.82
C MET A 35 -10.90 1.72 -3.89
N VAL A 36 -10.49 1.76 -2.63
CA VAL A 36 -10.81 0.74 -1.60
C VAL A 36 -11.91 1.28 -0.69
N ASP A 37 -13.02 0.56 -0.56
CA ASP A 37 -14.09 0.94 0.37
C ASP A 37 -13.63 0.70 1.82
N LEU A 38 -13.73 1.73 2.66
CA LEU A 38 -13.32 1.64 4.06
C LEU A 38 -14.28 0.78 4.90
N LEU A 39 -15.51 0.54 4.43
CA LEU A 39 -16.48 -0.34 5.10
C LEU A 39 -16.00 -1.79 5.14
N GLU A 40 -15.15 -2.20 4.20
CA GLU A 40 -14.50 -3.52 4.19
C GLU A 40 -13.58 -3.73 5.39
N TYR A 41 -13.11 -2.63 5.98
CA TYR A 41 -12.29 -2.60 7.19
C TYR A 41 -13.12 -2.10 8.39
N GLY A 42 -14.42 -2.39 8.46
CA GLY A 42 -15.25 -2.15 9.65
C GLY A 42 -16.23 -0.97 9.54
N SER A 43 -16.37 -0.18 10.61
CA SER A 43 -17.42 0.87 10.72
C SER A 43 -17.08 2.20 10.02
N GLY A 44 -16.02 2.23 9.22
CA GLY A 44 -15.60 3.45 8.51
C GLY A 44 -16.35 3.59 7.18
N ALA A 45 -17.22 4.58 7.06
CA ALA A 45 -17.75 4.99 5.74
C ALA A 45 -16.75 5.91 5.04
N GLY A 46 -16.45 5.64 3.77
CA GLY A 46 -15.51 6.44 2.98
C GLY A 46 -14.72 5.59 1.99
N THR A 47 -13.68 6.17 1.39
CA THR A 47 -12.89 5.46 0.38
C THR A 47 -11.43 5.80 0.54
N LEU A 48 -10.55 4.81 0.60
CA LEU A 48 -9.11 5.01 0.47
C LEU A 48 -8.74 4.93 -1.01
N ALA A 49 -8.06 5.95 -1.54
CA ALA A 49 -7.49 5.91 -2.87
C ALA A 49 -6.00 5.54 -2.77
N MET A 50 -5.60 4.49 -3.46
CA MET A 50 -4.21 4.03 -3.54
C MET A 50 -3.72 4.17 -4.97
N ARG A 51 -2.45 4.50 -5.19
CA ARG A 51 -1.89 4.55 -6.54
C ARG A 51 -1.78 3.14 -7.11
N VAL A 52 -2.05 2.94 -8.39
CA VAL A 52 -1.94 1.60 -9.02
C VAL A 52 -0.48 1.17 -9.17
N ASP A 53 0.44 2.12 -9.37
CA ASP A 53 1.87 1.83 -9.60
C ASP A 53 2.62 1.34 -8.36
N THR A 54 2.33 1.97 -7.23
CA THR A 54 3.01 1.76 -5.97
C THR A 54 2.12 1.05 -4.97
N ILE A 55 0.79 1.08 -5.10
CA ILE A 55 -0.13 0.59 -4.05
C ILE A 55 0.14 1.32 -2.72
N HIS A 56 0.51 2.60 -2.80
CA HIS A 56 0.61 3.52 -1.67
C HIS A 56 -0.59 4.46 -1.64
N ALA A 57 -0.97 4.94 -0.46
CA ALA A 57 -2.07 5.89 -0.33
C ALA A 57 -1.80 7.16 -1.17
N ALA A 58 -2.80 7.56 -1.96
CA ALA A 58 -2.82 8.82 -2.72
C ALA A 58 -3.73 9.86 -2.04
N GLY A 59 -4.78 9.40 -1.37
CA GLY A 59 -5.77 10.23 -0.69
C GLY A 59 -6.92 9.40 -0.15
N PHE A 60 -7.94 10.05 0.38
CA PHE A 60 -9.15 9.36 0.84
C PHE A 60 -10.37 10.29 0.78
N ALA A 61 -11.55 9.70 0.70
CA ALA A 61 -12.83 10.35 0.95
C ALA A 61 -13.30 10.02 2.37
N ASN A 62 -13.70 11.04 3.12
CA ASN A 62 -14.35 10.84 4.42
C ASN A 62 -15.83 10.42 4.22
N ARG A 63 -16.55 10.17 5.32
CA ARG A 63 -17.96 9.73 5.29
C ARG A 63 -18.92 10.72 4.61
N SER A 64 -18.55 11.99 4.55
CA SER A 64 -19.33 13.04 3.91
C SER A 64 -19.05 13.15 2.40
N GLY A 65 -18.15 12.32 1.86
CA GLY A 65 -17.77 12.32 0.45
C GLY A 65 -16.73 13.38 0.08
N HIS A 66 -16.16 14.10 1.05
CA HIS A 66 -15.11 15.07 0.78
C HIS A 66 -13.78 14.36 0.55
N TRP A 67 -13.15 14.65 -0.58
CA TRP A 67 -11.85 14.08 -0.95
C TRP A 67 -10.70 14.88 -0.33
N HIS A 68 -9.70 14.15 0.13
CA HIS A 68 -8.46 14.66 0.71
C HIS A 68 -7.27 13.99 0.01
N ALA A 69 -6.51 14.75 -0.76
CA ALA A 69 -5.33 14.26 -1.47
C ALA A 69 -4.07 14.47 -0.63
N LEU A 70 -3.24 13.44 -0.49
CA LEU A 70 -1.89 13.60 0.07
C LEU A 70 -1.05 14.51 -0.81
N ARG A 71 -0.13 15.27 -0.20
CA ARG A 71 0.75 16.22 -0.90
C ARG A 71 1.46 15.51 -2.07
N GLY A 72 1.35 16.10 -3.27
CA GLY A 72 1.91 15.54 -4.50
C GLY A 72 0.89 14.79 -5.37
N ASN A 73 -0.19 14.25 -4.77
CA ASN A 73 -1.13 13.39 -5.48
C ASN A 73 -2.39 14.10 -6.01
N GLY A 74 -2.51 15.43 -5.86
CA GLY A 74 -3.71 16.18 -6.28
C GLY A 74 -4.08 15.98 -7.75
N HIS A 75 -3.09 15.95 -8.62
CA HIS A 75 -3.25 15.73 -10.06
C HIS A 75 -3.98 14.40 -10.41
N LEU A 76 -3.87 13.38 -9.54
CA LEU A 76 -4.56 12.10 -9.71
C LEU A 76 -6.08 12.22 -9.50
N PHE A 77 -6.50 13.14 -8.63
CA PHE A 77 -7.92 13.41 -8.37
C PHE A 77 -8.50 14.36 -9.41
N ASP A 78 -7.73 15.38 -9.82
CA ASP A 78 -8.11 16.32 -10.88
C ASP A 78 -8.39 15.58 -12.21
N ALA A 79 -7.55 14.60 -12.56
CA ALA A 79 -7.72 13.77 -13.75
C ALA A 79 -9.03 12.95 -13.75
N LEU A 80 -9.61 12.72 -12.56
CA LEU A 80 -10.90 12.04 -12.38
C LEU A 80 -12.07 13.02 -12.21
N GLY A 81 -11.82 14.33 -12.27
CA GLY A 81 -12.82 15.37 -11.99
C GLY A 81 -13.25 15.42 -10.53
N LEU A 82 -12.42 14.93 -9.61
CA LEU A 82 -12.70 14.91 -8.17
C LEU A 82 -12.07 16.13 -7.49
N ALA A 83 -12.90 16.99 -6.91
CA ALA A 83 -12.41 18.12 -6.11
C ALA A 83 -11.83 17.60 -4.77
N ALA A 84 -10.50 17.54 -4.67
CA ALA A 84 -9.80 17.06 -3.49
C ALA A 84 -9.07 18.20 -2.76
N ALA A 85 -9.31 18.33 -1.45
CA ALA A 85 -8.54 19.22 -0.59
C ALA A 85 -7.12 18.65 -0.38
N ARG A 86 -6.09 19.49 -0.53
CA ARG A 86 -4.70 19.05 -0.38
C ARG A 86 -4.30 18.99 1.09
N LEU A 87 -3.81 17.84 1.55
CA LEU A 87 -3.19 17.67 2.86
C LEU A 87 -1.76 18.24 2.87
N PRO A 88 -1.27 18.74 4.03
CA PRO A 88 0.03 19.39 4.12
C PRO A 88 1.22 18.42 4.13
N PHE A 89 0.98 17.10 4.16
CA PHE A 89 2.00 16.04 4.22
C PHE A 89 1.83 15.04 3.07
N GLY A 90 2.94 14.41 2.67
CA GLY A 90 2.97 13.39 1.62
C GLY A 90 2.69 11.98 2.15
N ASN A 91 2.87 10.99 1.27
CA ASN A 91 2.52 9.59 1.52
C ASN A 91 3.70 8.69 1.90
N THR A 92 4.90 9.25 2.07
CA THR A 92 6.07 8.48 2.51
C THR A 92 5.95 8.12 3.99
N TYR A 93 6.55 7.02 4.41
CA TYR A 93 6.61 6.69 5.85
C TYR A 93 7.38 7.73 6.67
N ALA A 94 8.30 8.48 6.05
CA ALA A 94 8.92 9.65 6.68
C ALA A 94 7.90 10.74 7.01
N ASP A 95 7.04 11.11 6.04
CA ASP A 95 6.01 12.14 6.23
C ASP A 95 4.89 11.69 7.19
N LEU A 96 4.54 10.39 7.17
CA LEU A 96 3.44 9.85 7.97
C LEU A 96 3.87 9.54 9.42
N VAL A 97 4.98 8.82 9.60
CA VAL A 97 5.35 8.25 10.90
C VAL A 97 6.80 8.49 11.27
N GLY A 98 7.54 9.34 10.53
CA GLY A 98 8.94 9.63 10.80
C GLY A 98 9.92 8.57 10.32
N GLY A 99 9.47 7.62 9.48
CA GLY A 99 10.33 6.64 8.80
C GLY A 99 9.84 5.20 8.94
N VAL A 100 10.38 4.31 8.10
CA VAL A 100 10.06 2.87 8.09
C VAL A 100 10.32 2.22 9.45
N ALA A 101 11.36 2.67 10.17
CA ALA A 101 11.66 2.19 11.51
C ALA A 101 10.47 2.29 12.48
N ASN A 102 9.59 3.29 12.33
CA ASN A 102 8.46 3.49 13.23
C ASN A 102 7.25 2.58 12.91
N LEU A 103 7.30 1.79 11.82
CA LEU A 103 6.25 0.82 11.48
C LEU A 103 6.16 -0.33 12.48
N ARG A 104 7.25 -0.69 13.17
CA ARG A 104 7.21 -1.65 14.29
C ARG A 104 6.23 -1.21 15.40
N GLY A 105 6.04 0.12 15.53
CA GLY A 105 5.12 0.76 16.46
C GLY A 105 3.66 0.77 15.99
N LEU A 106 3.37 0.33 14.76
CA LEU A 106 2.02 0.29 14.21
C LEU A 106 1.44 -1.12 14.23
N PRO A 107 0.35 -1.36 14.98
CA PRO A 107 -0.42 -2.57 14.80
C PRO A 107 -1.17 -2.50 13.45
N ILE A 108 -1.05 -3.56 12.66
CA ILE A 108 -1.55 -3.64 11.27
C ILE A 108 -2.70 -4.63 11.11
N SER A 109 -2.98 -5.45 12.13
CA SER A 109 -4.14 -6.35 12.13
C SER A 109 -5.33 -5.77 12.90
N MET A 110 -6.44 -6.50 12.87
CA MET A 110 -7.63 -6.17 13.64
C MET A 110 -7.32 -6.03 15.14
N PRO A 111 -7.99 -5.10 15.86
CA PRO A 111 -9.01 -4.14 15.39
C PRO A 111 -8.41 -2.81 14.89
N PHE A 112 -7.11 -2.72 14.65
CA PHE A 112 -6.44 -1.43 14.42
C PHE A 112 -6.64 -0.89 13.01
N THR A 113 -6.79 -1.75 12.01
CA THR A 113 -7.26 -1.38 10.68
C THR A 113 -8.66 -0.75 10.74
N ASN A 114 -9.58 -1.28 11.56
CA ASN A 114 -10.91 -0.68 11.76
C ASN A 114 -10.85 0.71 12.41
N ARG A 115 -9.97 0.87 13.39
CA ARG A 115 -9.76 2.18 14.02
C ARG A 115 -9.19 3.17 13.02
N ALA A 116 -8.23 2.74 12.19
CA ALA A 116 -7.68 3.57 11.13
C ALA A 116 -8.77 3.98 10.12
N ALA A 117 -9.57 3.04 9.62
CA ALA A 117 -10.70 3.33 8.74
C ALA A 117 -11.71 4.32 9.38
N THR A 118 -11.97 4.19 10.68
CA THR A 118 -12.82 5.12 11.44
C THR A 118 -12.23 6.53 11.50
N VAL A 119 -10.92 6.66 11.70
CA VAL A 119 -10.21 7.96 11.68
C VAL A 119 -10.34 8.65 10.32
N LEU A 120 -10.10 7.91 9.22
CA LEU A 120 -10.25 8.46 7.86
C LEU A 120 -11.72 8.86 7.60
N SER A 121 -12.65 7.97 7.97
CA SER A 121 -14.09 8.18 7.81
C SER A 121 -14.60 9.42 8.55
N GLY A 122 -14.10 9.68 9.76
CA GLY A 122 -14.51 10.80 10.61
C GLY A 122 -13.67 12.07 10.44
N TYR A 123 -12.72 12.09 9.50
CA TYR A 123 -11.82 13.22 9.34
C TYR A 123 -12.58 14.50 8.97
N ASP A 124 -12.35 15.54 9.77
CA ASP A 124 -12.80 16.91 9.54
C ASP A 124 -11.59 17.86 9.64
N PRO A 125 -11.25 18.61 8.58
CA PRO A 125 -10.14 19.55 8.58
C PRO A 125 -10.22 20.61 9.68
N ALA A 126 -11.43 21.08 10.03
CA ALA A 126 -11.59 22.13 11.04
C ALA A 126 -11.20 21.61 12.43
N THR A 127 -11.65 20.41 12.77
CA THR A 127 -11.31 19.73 14.02
C THR A 127 -9.82 19.35 14.06
N ALA A 128 -9.26 18.87 12.95
CA ALA A 128 -7.85 18.48 12.86
C ALA A 128 -6.87 19.65 13.02
N ALA A 129 -7.24 20.84 12.55
CA ALA A 129 -6.44 22.06 12.73
C ALA A 129 -6.50 22.61 14.17
N ALA A 130 -7.59 22.33 14.90
CA ALA A 130 -7.81 22.83 16.26
C ALA A 130 -7.15 21.97 17.34
N GLY A 131 -6.83 20.70 17.06
CA GLY A 131 -6.19 19.77 18.01
C GLY A 131 -4.91 19.15 17.43
N GLY A 132 -3.77 19.35 18.09
CA GLY A 132 -2.46 18.86 17.63
C GLY A 132 -2.38 17.35 17.40
N ASP A 133 -3.24 16.56 18.04
CA ASP A 133 -3.27 15.11 17.91
C ASP A 133 -4.05 14.60 16.68
N GLY A 134 -4.89 15.44 16.06
CA GLY A 134 -5.75 15.06 14.93
C GLY A 134 -4.96 14.69 13.68
N GLU A 135 -3.98 15.52 13.31
CA GLU A 135 -3.08 15.22 12.18
C GLU A 135 -2.24 13.97 12.46
N ALA A 136 -1.69 13.83 13.67
CA ALA A 136 -0.89 12.68 14.05
C ALA A 136 -1.70 11.37 14.01
N ALA A 137 -2.96 11.40 14.45
CA ALA A 137 -3.87 10.26 14.36
C ALA A 137 -4.18 9.90 12.90
N LEU A 138 -4.45 10.90 12.05
CA LEU A 138 -4.68 10.69 10.62
C LEU A 138 -3.46 10.07 9.93
N LYS A 139 -2.27 10.61 10.18
CA LYS A 139 -1.02 10.11 9.60
C LYS A 139 -0.75 8.66 10.00
N ARG A 140 -0.93 8.30 11.27
CA ARG A 140 -0.81 6.91 11.73
C ARG A 140 -1.85 6.00 11.08
N ALA A 141 -3.10 6.46 10.95
CA ALA A 141 -4.16 5.69 10.30
C ALA A 141 -3.84 5.40 8.82
N LEU A 142 -3.36 6.42 8.09
CA LEU A 142 -2.91 6.26 6.70
C LEU A 142 -1.73 5.29 6.59
N ALA A 143 -0.75 5.39 7.49
CA ALA A 143 0.37 4.45 7.53
C ALA A 143 -0.09 3.01 7.82
N THR A 144 -0.96 2.81 8.81
CA THR A 144 -1.54 1.49 9.15
C THR A 144 -2.24 0.86 7.95
N LEU A 145 -3.12 1.61 7.26
CA LEU A 145 -3.83 1.09 6.09
C LEU A 145 -2.90 0.86 4.90
N THR A 146 -1.91 1.73 4.69
CA THR A 146 -0.92 1.54 3.61
C THR A 146 -0.10 0.27 3.82
N VAL A 147 0.29 -0.04 5.07
CA VAL A 147 0.98 -1.32 5.36
C VAL A 147 0.03 -2.52 5.21
N ALA A 148 -1.14 -2.45 5.82
CA ALA A 148 -2.09 -3.58 5.82
C ALA A 148 -2.61 -3.92 4.41
N ILE A 149 -2.73 -2.93 3.53
CA ILE A 149 -3.27 -3.12 2.18
C ILE A 149 -2.14 -3.17 1.15
N GLY A 150 -1.26 -2.17 1.13
CA GLY A 150 -0.21 -2.04 0.12
C GLY A 150 0.95 -2.99 0.37
N GLU A 151 1.58 -2.88 1.54
CA GLU A 151 2.77 -3.69 1.84
C GLU A 151 2.46 -5.17 1.98
N ALA A 152 1.26 -5.54 2.45
CA ALA A 152 0.82 -6.93 2.46
C ALA A 152 0.75 -7.52 1.04
N GLN A 153 0.31 -6.75 0.04
CA GLN A 153 0.27 -7.23 -1.35
C GLN A 153 1.67 -7.36 -1.95
N ARG A 154 2.57 -6.44 -1.59
CA ARG A 154 3.96 -6.41 -2.05
C ARG A 154 4.81 -7.52 -1.42
N LEU A 155 4.63 -7.77 -0.12
CA LEU A 155 5.53 -8.58 0.68
C LEU A 155 4.78 -9.70 1.40
N ARG A 156 5.15 -10.94 1.11
CA ARG A 156 4.59 -12.13 1.76
C ARG A 156 4.73 -12.10 3.28
N PRO A 157 5.88 -11.74 3.89
CA PRO A 157 5.99 -11.74 5.34
C PRO A 157 5.06 -10.72 6.03
N VAL A 158 4.71 -9.63 5.35
CA VAL A 158 3.73 -8.64 5.84
C VAL A 158 2.31 -9.22 5.73
N MET A 159 1.99 -9.90 4.62
CA MET A 159 0.73 -10.64 4.48
C MET A 159 0.57 -11.72 5.56
N ASP A 160 1.61 -12.50 5.81
CA ASP A 160 1.59 -13.56 6.83
C ASP A 160 1.39 -12.96 8.24
N THR A 161 2.02 -11.82 8.52
CA THR A 161 1.80 -11.07 9.76
C THR A 161 0.33 -10.63 9.89
N LEU A 162 -0.27 -10.13 8.81
CA LEU A 162 -1.67 -9.69 8.79
C LEU A 162 -2.65 -10.84 9.01
N LEU A 163 -2.42 -11.99 8.36
CA LEU A 163 -3.33 -13.14 8.38
C LEU A 163 -3.17 -14.02 9.62
N PHE A 164 -1.93 -14.21 10.09
CA PHE A 164 -1.59 -15.21 11.10
C PHE A 164 -1.00 -14.64 12.39
N GLY A 165 -0.65 -13.35 12.43
CA GLY A 165 -0.03 -12.71 13.60
C GLY A 165 -0.99 -12.45 14.78
N GLY A 166 -2.29 -12.69 14.61
CA GLY A 166 -3.30 -12.46 15.63
C GLY A 166 -3.65 -10.98 15.85
N LEU A 167 -4.35 -10.68 16.94
CA LEU A 167 -4.83 -9.33 17.25
C LEU A 167 -3.67 -8.39 17.63
N GLY A 168 -3.61 -7.22 16.98
CA GLY A 168 -2.55 -6.24 17.23
C GLY A 168 -1.17 -6.61 16.71
N ALA A 169 -1.11 -7.53 15.74
CA ALA A 169 0.11 -7.92 15.04
C ALA A 169 0.80 -6.71 14.41
N ARG A 170 2.13 -6.76 14.35
CA ARG A 170 3.01 -5.67 13.92
C ARG A 170 4.04 -6.21 12.95
N VAL A 171 4.49 -5.38 12.02
CA VAL A 171 5.62 -5.73 11.16
C VAL A 171 6.85 -6.01 12.02
N ALA A 172 7.44 -7.19 11.87
CA ALA A 172 8.67 -7.56 12.56
C ALA A 172 9.85 -6.71 12.06
N ASP A 173 10.83 -6.48 12.93
CA ASP A 173 12.01 -5.65 12.60
C ASP A 173 12.78 -6.21 11.39
N GLU A 174 12.83 -7.53 11.24
CA GLU A 174 13.46 -8.22 10.11
C GLU A 174 12.76 -7.99 8.75
N HIS A 175 11.47 -7.57 8.76
CA HIS A 175 10.72 -7.28 7.53
C HIS A 175 10.82 -5.81 7.11
N LEU A 176 11.27 -4.91 8.02
CA LEU A 176 11.37 -3.48 7.73
C LEU A 176 12.31 -3.17 6.55
N PRO A 177 13.49 -3.81 6.41
CA PRO A 177 14.34 -3.57 5.26
C PRO A 177 13.71 -3.95 3.93
N TYR A 178 12.79 -4.92 3.89
CA TYR A 178 12.06 -5.27 2.67
C TYR A 178 11.12 -4.14 2.22
N ILE A 179 10.47 -3.47 3.17
CA ILE A 179 9.62 -2.30 2.91
C ILE A 179 10.50 -1.13 2.45
N GLU A 180 11.61 -0.87 3.13
CA GLU A 180 12.53 0.23 2.80
C GLU A 180 13.18 0.07 1.43
N HIS A 181 13.50 -1.16 1.02
CA HIS A 181 14.23 -1.46 -0.21
C HIS A 181 13.36 -2.14 -1.28
N TRP A 182 12.04 -1.97 -1.21
CA TRP A 182 11.10 -2.53 -2.19
C TRP A 182 11.51 -2.21 -3.64
N ASP A 183 11.75 -0.93 -3.97
CA ASP A 183 12.04 -0.52 -5.34
C ASP A 183 13.36 -1.12 -5.87
N ALA A 184 14.39 -1.15 -5.03
CA ALA A 184 15.68 -1.78 -5.34
C ALA A 184 15.50 -3.29 -5.62
N MET A 185 14.73 -3.97 -4.77
CA MET A 185 14.44 -5.40 -4.94
C MET A 185 13.63 -5.67 -6.21
N TRP A 186 12.61 -4.85 -6.48
CA TRP A 186 11.78 -4.97 -7.67
C TRP A 186 12.56 -4.71 -8.96
N GLU A 187 13.46 -3.71 -8.97
CA GLU A 187 14.32 -3.44 -10.12
C GLU A 187 15.27 -4.62 -10.42
N GLU A 188 15.94 -5.17 -9.40
CA GLU A 188 16.86 -6.29 -9.56
C GLU A 188 16.15 -7.55 -10.03
N LEU A 189 14.95 -7.83 -9.49
CA LEU A 189 14.11 -8.93 -9.96
C LEU A 189 13.70 -8.75 -11.42
N THR A 190 13.30 -7.54 -11.81
CA THR A 190 12.91 -7.21 -13.19
C THR A 190 14.11 -7.33 -14.14
N ARG A 191 15.32 -6.97 -13.70
CA ARG A 191 16.57 -7.13 -14.46
C ARG A 191 16.93 -8.60 -14.61
N TRP A 192 16.95 -9.35 -13.51
CA TRP A 192 17.21 -10.79 -13.49
C TRP A 192 16.25 -11.53 -14.42
N ARG A 193 14.96 -11.21 -14.35
CA ARG A 193 13.92 -11.73 -15.25
C ARG A 193 14.23 -11.44 -16.72
N ARG A 194 14.54 -10.18 -17.06
CA ARG A 194 14.89 -9.77 -18.44
C ARG A 194 16.12 -10.49 -18.98
N SER A 195 17.06 -10.88 -18.11
CA SER A 195 18.24 -11.66 -18.49
C SER A 195 17.97 -13.16 -18.71
N GLY A 196 16.70 -13.61 -18.65
CA GLY A 196 16.34 -15.01 -18.77
C GLY A 196 16.61 -15.82 -17.50
N GLY A 197 16.67 -15.15 -16.34
CA GLY A 197 16.99 -15.80 -15.07
C GLY A 197 18.50 -16.03 -14.84
N GLY A 198 19.35 -15.20 -15.45
CA GLY A 198 20.80 -15.25 -15.33
C GLY A 198 21.32 -14.83 -13.94
N ALA A 199 22.53 -14.26 -13.91
CA ALA A 199 23.19 -13.92 -12.65
C ALA A 199 22.49 -12.76 -11.91
N TRP A 200 22.30 -12.94 -10.59
CA TRP A 200 21.91 -11.87 -9.68
C TRP A 200 23.13 -10.98 -9.38
N GLY A 201 23.16 -9.75 -9.93
CA GLY A 201 24.33 -8.89 -9.83
C GLY A 201 24.19 -7.47 -10.37
N GLY A 202 23.00 -6.86 -10.28
CA GLY A 202 22.84 -5.45 -10.63
C GLY A 202 23.26 -4.47 -9.51
N PRO A 203 23.10 -3.15 -9.75
CA PRO A 203 23.61 -2.06 -8.93
C PRO A 203 23.10 -2.08 -7.49
N PHE A 204 21.93 -2.67 -7.21
CA PHE A 204 21.36 -2.69 -5.87
C PHE A 204 21.63 -3.99 -5.11
N THR A 205 22.24 -5.00 -5.74
CA THR A 205 22.46 -6.30 -5.07
C THR A 205 23.36 -6.22 -3.83
N GLY A 206 24.33 -5.29 -3.81
CA GLY A 206 25.17 -5.03 -2.64
C GLY A 206 24.35 -4.50 -1.45
N VAL A 207 23.56 -3.45 -1.66
CA VAL A 207 22.72 -2.87 -0.60
C VAL A 207 21.63 -3.84 -0.15
N LEU A 208 21.04 -4.61 -1.06
CA LEU A 208 20.04 -5.63 -0.74
C LEU A 208 20.63 -6.75 0.13
N ARG A 209 21.85 -7.20 -0.17
CA ARG A 209 22.57 -8.17 0.65
C ARG A 209 22.87 -7.62 2.03
N GLU A 210 23.42 -6.41 2.11
CA GLU A 210 23.87 -5.81 3.37
C GLU A 210 22.73 -5.39 4.29
N ARG A 211 21.66 -4.80 3.73
CA ARG A 211 20.59 -4.17 4.52
C ARG A 211 19.34 -5.04 4.66
N ALA A 212 19.07 -5.89 3.68
CA ALA A 212 17.86 -6.72 3.65
C ALA A 212 18.15 -8.23 3.65
N ASN A 213 19.42 -8.65 3.74
CA ASN A 213 19.79 -10.07 3.67
C ASN A 213 19.27 -10.80 2.41
N ILE A 214 19.13 -10.07 1.29
CA ILE A 214 18.73 -10.62 -0.01
C ILE A 214 19.98 -10.83 -0.86
N GLY A 215 20.51 -12.05 -0.85
CA GLY A 215 21.75 -12.42 -1.53
C GLY A 215 21.56 -12.86 -2.98
N SER A 216 20.33 -13.26 -3.34
CA SER A 216 19.98 -13.89 -4.61
C SER A 216 18.57 -13.54 -5.09
N ALA A 217 18.24 -13.89 -6.33
CA ALA A 217 16.89 -13.80 -6.86
C ALA A 217 15.91 -14.73 -6.12
N GLU A 218 16.39 -15.87 -5.63
CA GLU A 218 15.57 -16.82 -4.86
C GLU A 218 15.15 -16.21 -3.53
N ASP A 219 16.07 -15.58 -2.81
CA ASP A 219 15.78 -14.86 -1.56
C ASP A 219 14.74 -13.77 -1.80
N ALA A 220 14.91 -12.98 -2.87
CA ALA A 220 13.96 -11.93 -3.24
C ALA A 220 12.57 -12.54 -3.55
N LEU A 221 12.49 -13.57 -4.40
CA LEU A 221 11.23 -14.24 -4.74
C LEU A 221 10.54 -14.91 -3.53
N ALA A 222 11.28 -15.27 -2.49
CA ALA A 222 10.74 -15.82 -1.25
C ALA A 222 9.94 -14.77 -0.47
N VAL A 223 10.37 -13.51 -0.49
CA VAL A 223 9.74 -12.42 0.26
C VAL A 223 8.70 -11.64 -0.55
N ILE A 224 8.78 -11.64 -1.88
CA ILE A 224 7.77 -11.01 -2.74
C ILE A 224 6.40 -11.70 -2.61
N GLY A 225 5.36 -10.87 -2.55
CA GLY A 225 3.97 -11.26 -2.52
C GLY A 225 3.55 -12.03 -3.79
N VAL A 226 2.60 -12.95 -3.63
CA VAL A 226 2.23 -13.92 -4.68
C VAL A 226 1.81 -13.22 -5.98
N ALA A 227 1.02 -12.14 -5.91
CA ALA A 227 0.56 -11.41 -7.09
C ALA A 227 1.72 -10.82 -7.91
N PHE A 228 2.66 -10.15 -7.24
CA PHE A 228 3.87 -9.60 -7.88
C PHE A 228 4.78 -10.69 -8.41
N ARG A 229 4.93 -11.79 -7.67
CA ARG A 229 5.71 -12.96 -8.09
C ARG A 229 5.12 -13.61 -9.34
N ASP A 230 3.81 -13.85 -9.38
CA ASP A 230 3.14 -14.43 -10.55
C ASP A 230 3.22 -13.50 -11.76
N HIS A 231 3.04 -12.20 -11.57
CA HIS A 231 3.22 -11.21 -12.63
C HIS A 231 4.64 -11.27 -13.20
N LEU A 232 5.65 -11.19 -12.33
CA LEU A 232 7.05 -11.27 -12.71
C LEU A 232 7.33 -12.59 -13.43
N LEU A 233 6.79 -13.72 -12.95
CA LEU A 233 7.16 -15.06 -13.43
C LEU A 233 6.38 -15.58 -14.65
N ARG A 234 5.16 -15.11 -14.88
CA ARG A 234 4.30 -15.60 -15.98
C ARG A 234 4.27 -14.68 -17.19
N GLY A 235 4.81 -13.47 -17.09
CA GLY A 235 4.66 -12.47 -18.17
C GLY A 235 3.20 -12.12 -18.45
N ALA A 236 2.30 -12.39 -17.49
CA ALA A 236 0.92 -11.96 -17.56
C ALA A 236 0.91 -10.43 -17.66
N THR A 237 0.25 -9.90 -18.68
CA THR A 237 0.15 -8.47 -18.96
C THR A 237 -0.54 -7.76 -17.78
N MET A 238 0.27 -7.24 -16.86
CA MET A 238 -0.10 -6.02 -16.16
C MET A 238 0.13 -4.84 -17.11
N PRO A 239 -0.66 -3.75 -16.98
CA PRO A 239 -0.20 -2.47 -17.47
C PRO A 239 1.19 -2.22 -16.87
N ASP A 240 2.16 -1.85 -17.70
CA ASP A 240 3.47 -1.44 -17.20
C ASP A 240 3.24 -0.39 -16.11
N LEU A 241 3.64 -0.73 -14.89
CA LEU A 241 3.41 0.09 -13.70
C LEU A 241 4.50 1.16 -13.52
N SER A 242 5.47 1.24 -14.43
CA SER A 242 6.47 2.29 -14.37
C SER A 242 5.80 3.67 -14.42
N PRO A 243 6.38 4.69 -13.76
CA PRO A 243 5.86 6.05 -13.84
C PRO A 243 5.66 6.50 -15.30
N ARG A 244 6.60 6.16 -16.18
CA ARG A 244 6.56 6.52 -17.60
C ARG A 244 5.43 5.88 -18.37
N SER A 245 5.19 4.58 -18.20
CA SER A 245 4.11 3.87 -18.90
C SER A 245 2.72 4.21 -18.38
N MET A 246 2.63 4.63 -17.12
CA MET A 246 1.43 5.18 -16.55
C MET A 246 1.22 6.66 -16.91
N GLY A 247 2.10 7.27 -17.70
CA GLY A 247 2.00 8.67 -18.11
C GLY A 247 2.17 9.65 -16.95
N TYR A 248 2.98 9.30 -15.94
CA TYR A 248 3.51 10.28 -14.99
C TYR A 248 4.65 11.04 -15.66
N SER A 249 4.62 12.36 -15.52
CA SER A 249 5.72 13.24 -15.92
C SER A 249 6.76 13.33 -14.80
N ASP A 250 8.01 13.69 -15.11
CA ASP A 250 9.10 13.73 -14.12
C ASP A 250 8.83 14.69 -12.92
N GLY A 251 7.77 15.52 -12.99
CA GLY A 251 7.30 16.36 -11.89
C GLY A 251 6.19 15.77 -11.00
N ASP A 252 5.72 14.53 -11.29
CA ASP A 252 4.67 13.84 -10.55
C ASP A 252 5.20 12.80 -9.53
N LEU A 253 6.54 12.63 -9.47
CA LEU A 253 7.26 11.77 -8.52
C LEU A 253 7.69 12.54 -7.27
#